data_AF-A0A937ASU2-F1
#
_entry.id   AF-A0A937ASU2-F1
#
_cell.length_a   1.000
_cell.length_b   1.000
_cell.length_c   1.000
_cell.angle_alpha   90.00
_cell.angle_beta   90.00
_cell.angle_gamma   90.00
#
_symmetry.space_group_name_H-M   'P 1'
#
loop_
_entity.id
_entity.type
_entity.pdbx_description
1 polymer ?
#
loop_
_entity_poly.entity_id
_entity_poly.type
_entity_poly.pdbx_seq_one_letter_code
_entity_poly.pdbx_strand_id
1 'polypeptide(L)'
;GFASGIAPGAVVSRGDVIGFVGSTGRSTGAHLHFELLSDGKPVNPITHPETRRTQLRALELDRFRKQVAASLAERDREAKAVVSDVD
;
A
#
# COMPACT_ATOMS: atom_id res chain seq x y z
N GLY A 1 -20.92 0.35 -6.59
CA GLY A 1 -20.45 -0.62 -7.61
C GLY A 1 -18.95 -0.77 -7.53
N PHE A 2 -18.38 -1.83 -8.10
CA PHE A 2 -16.92 -2.03 -8.15
C PHE A 2 -16.27 -1.13 -9.21
N ALA A 3 -15.02 -0.75 -8.98
CA ALA A 3 -14.21 -0.06 -9.98
C ALA A 3 -13.76 -1.01 -11.09
N SER A 4 -13.31 -0.45 -12.22
CA SER A 4 -12.83 -1.25 -13.36
C SER A 4 -11.64 -2.13 -12.95
N GLY A 5 -11.62 -3.39 -13.41
CA GLY A 5 -10.54 -4.35 -13.13
C GLY A 5 -10.62 -5.01 -11.75
N ILE A 6 -11.60 -4.67 -10.91
CA ILE A 6 -11.79 -5.29 -9.60
C ILE A 6 -12.66 -6.54 -9.73
N ALA A 7 -12.08 -7.67 -9.35
CA ALA A 7 -12.70 -8.99 -9.36
C ALA A 7 -12.04 -9.89 -8.30
N PRO A 8 -12.63 -11.05 -7.94
CA PRO A 8 -12.00 -12.00 -7.03
C PRO A 8 -10.58 -12.37 -7.49
N GLY A 9 -9.61 -12.28 -6.57
CA GLY A 9 -8.19 -12.52 -6.87
C GLY A 9 -7.40 -11.32 -7.39
N ALA A 10 -8.04 -10.16 -7.61
CA ALA A 10 -7.32 -8.94 -7.98
C ALA A 10 -6.36 -8.50 -6.85
N VAL A 11 -5.10 -8.25 -7.21
CA VAL A 11 -4.11 -7.64 -6.32
C VAL A 11 -4.33 -6.14 -6.30
N VAL A 12 -4.43 -5.56 -5.12
CA VAL A 12 -4.65 -4.11 -4.93
C VAL A 12 -3.55 -3.51 -4.07
N SER A 13 -3.20 -2.27 -4.38
CA SER A 13 -2.30 -1.44 -3.60
C SER A 13 -3.07 -0.46 -2.73
N ARG A 14 -2.42 0.00 -1.66
CA ARG A 14 -3.02 1.03 -0.80
C ARG A 14 -3.26 2.31 -1.62
N GLY A 15 -4.52 2.74 -1.66
CA GLY A 15 -4.94 3.95 -2.37
C GLY A 15 -5.67 3.68 -3.68
N ASP A 16 -5.69 2.42 -4.13
CA ASP A 16 -6.45 2.04 -5.32
C ASP A 16 -7.95 2.24 -5.10
N VAL A 17 -8.63 2.73 -6.14
CA VAL A 17 -10.09 2.82 -6.13
C VAL A 17 -10.64 1.43 -6.40
N ILE A 18 -11.32 0.85 -5.40
CA ILE A 18 -11.91 -0.49 -5.51
C ILE A 18 -13.42 -0.49 -5.74
N GLY A 19 -14.07 0.65 -5.51
CA GLY A 19 -15.51 0.80 -5.66
C GLY A 19 -16.00 2.16 -5.20
N PHE A 20 -17.32 2.31 -5.19
CA PHE A 20 -18.00 3.57 -4.93
C PHE A 20 -19.08 3.41 -3.86
N VAL A 21 -19.27 4.46 -3.06
CA VAL A 21 -20.29 4.51 -1.99
C VAL A 21 -21.69 4.29 -2.55
N GLY A 22 -22.59 3.82 -1.68
CA GLY A 22 -23.99 3.58 -2.03
C GLY A 22 -24.83 3.43 -0.78
N SER A 23 -26.05 2.93 -0.94
CA SER A 23 -26.99 2.65 0.14
C SER A 23 -27.65 1.27 0.00
N THR A 24 -26.93 0.31 -0.60
CA THR A 24 -27.40 -1.07 -0.76
C THR A 24 -27.42 -1.81 0.58
N GLY A 25 -28.36 -2.75 0.76
CA GLY A 25 -28.51 -3.52 1.99
C GLY A 25 -29.34 -2.80 3.06
N ARG A 26 -29.07 -3.07 4.35
CA ARG A 26 -29.72 -2.37 5.47
C ARG A 26 -28.96 -1.09 5.76
N SER A 27 -29.44 0.03 5.21
CA SER A 27 -28.80 1.33 5.36
C SER A 27 -29.86 2.44 5.48
N THR A 28 -29.55 3.50 6.21
CA THR A 28 -30.42 4.70 6.36
C THR A 28 -30.09 5.81 5.36
N GLY A 29 -28.97 5.69 4.62
CA GLY A 29 -28.49 6.69 3.67
C GLY A 29 -27.14 6.32 3.04
N ALA A 30 -26.64 7.10 2.09
CA ALA A 30 -25.39 6.77 1.40
C ALA A 30 -24.16 7.00 2.30
N HIS A 31 -23.41 5.93 2.60
CA HIS A 31 -22.16 5.98 3.37
C HIS A 31 -21.27 4.75 3.11
N LEU A 32 -20.05 4.75 3.66
CA LEU A 32 -19.13 3.62 3.65
C LEU A 32 -19.06 2.99 5.04
N HIS A 33 -19.45 1.73 5.14
CA HIS A 33 -19.14 0.90 6.30
C HIS A 33 -17.76 0.25 6.09
N PHE A 34 -16.80 0.54 6.97
CA PHE A 34 -15.44 0.03 6.88
C PHE A 34 -15.09 -0.80 8.12
N GLU A 35 -14.73 -2.06 7.92
CA GLU A 35 -14.30 -2.98 8.97
C GLU A 35 -12.85 -3.39 8.77
N LEU A 36 -12.14 -3.51 9.89
CA LEU A 36 -10.82 -4.12 9.93
C LEU A 36 -10.91 -5.39 10.78
N LEU A 37 -10.42 -6.50 10.22
CA LEU A 37 -10.35 -7.78 10.91
C LEU A 37 -8.89 -8.09 11.22
N SER A 38 -8.57 -8.37 12.49
CA SER A 38 -7.29 -8.94 12.92
C SER A 38 -7.56 -10.31 13.52
N ASP A 39 -6.92 -11.35 13.00
CA ASP A 39 -7.14 -12.74 13.42
C ASP A 39 -8.62 -13.14 13.43
N GLY A 40 -9.35 -12.69 12.40
CA GLY A 40 -10.79 -12.97 12.22
C GLY A 40 -11.71 -12.15 13.15
N LYS A 41 -11.19 -11.25 13.98
CA LYS A 41 -11.97 -10.44 14.91
C LYS A 41 -12.05 -8.97 14.47
N PRO A 42 -13.24 -8.34 14.53
CA PRO A 42 -13.36 -6.90 14.31
C PRO A 42 -12.55 -6.10 15.31
N VAL A 43 -11.74 -5.17 14.80
CA VAL A 43 -10.95 -4.22 15.60
C VAL A 43 -11.23 -2.80 15.15
N ASN A 44 -11.03 -1.82 16.05
CA ASN A 44 -11.25 -0.42 15.71
C ASN A 44 -10.19 0.06 14.70
N PRO A 45 -10.57 0.41 13.45
CA PRO A 45 -9.63 0.79 12.41
C PRO A 45 -8.92 2.13 12.67
N ILE A 46 -9.48 3.02 13.50
CA ILE A 46 -8.89 4.34 13.76
C ILE A 46 -7.68 4.24 14.69
N THR A 47 -7.70 3.28 15.62
CA THR A 47 -6.66 3.13 16.64
C THR A 47 -5.67 2.00 16.32
N HIS A 48 -5.93 1.19 15.29
CA HIS A 48 -5.09 0.04 14.97
C HIS A 48 -3.70 0.45 14.44
N PRO A 49 -2.60 -0.19 14.88
CA PRO A 49 -1.25 0.18 14.42
C PRO A 49 -1.07 0.11 12.89
N GLU A 50 -1.61 -0.92 12.23
CA GLU A 50 -1.49 -1.13 10.78
C GLU A 50 -2.14 -0.02 9.92
N THR A 51 -3.14 0.68 10.45
CA THR A 51 -3.79 1.78 9.72
C THR A 51 -3.02 3.10 9.87
N ARG A 52 -2.14 3.18 10.89
CA ARG A 52 -1.31 4.36 11.14
C ARG A 52 -0.19 4.45 10.09
N ARG A 53 -0.05 5.63 9.49
CA ARG A 53 1.13 5.96 8.69
C ARG A 53 2.26 6.39 9.60
N THR A 54 3.22 5.51 9.84
CA THR A 54 4.50 5.90 10.44
C THR A 54 5.41 6.42 9.33
N GLN A 55 6.00 7.59 9.55
CA GLN A 55 6.97 8.19 8.63
C GLN A 55 8.26 8.50 9.38
N LEU A 56 9.41 8.20 8.78
CA LEU A 56 10.71 8.65 9.28
C LEU A 56 10.74 10.18 9.27
N ARG A 57 11.34 10.77 10.31
CA ARG A 57 11.37 12.22 10.48
C ARG A 57 12.77 12.77 10.25
N ALA A 58 12.83 13.98 9.69
CA ALA A 58 14.04 14.82 9.56
C ALA A 58 15.32 14.01 9.26
N LEU A 59 16.20 13.87 10.26
CA LEU A 59 17.51 13.22 10.13
C LEU A 59 17.42 11.75 9.73
N GLU A 60 16.45 11.01 10.26
CA GLU A 60 16.28 9.59 9.93
C GLU A 60 15.81 9.43 8.48
N LEU A 61 14.94 10.32 8.02
CA LEU A 61 14.48 10.32 6.63
C LEU A 61 15.61 10.69 5.66
N ASP A 62 16.44 11.67 6.00
CA ASP A 62 17.62 12.04 5.20
C ASP A 62 18.61 10.87 5.10
N ARG A 63 18.93 10.24 6.25
CA ARG A 63 19.80 9.07 6.29
C ARG A 63 19.25 7.93 5.43
N PHE A 64 17.95 7.63 5.58
CA PHE A 64 17.29 6.59 4.80
C PHE A 64 17.36 6.88 3.30
N ARG A 65 17.06 8.11 2.88
CA ARG A 65 17.13 8.50 1.46
C ARG A 65 18.52 8.35 0.87
N LYS A 66 19.57 8.77 1.61
CA LYS A 66 20.97 8.60 1.18
C LYS A 66 21.34 7.12 1.03
N GLN A 67 20.93 6.28 1.97
CA GLN A 67 21.18 4.84 1.91
C GLN A 67 20.47 4.20 0.70
N VAL A 68 19.19 4.53 0.47
CA VAL A 68 18.46 4.02 -0.69
C VAL A 68 19.14 4.43 -2.00
N ALA A 69 19.56 5.69 -2.13
CA ALA A 69 20.25 6.17 -3.32
C ALA A 69 21.56 5.41 -3.60
N ALA A 70 22.34 5.14 -2.55
CA ALA A 70 23.57 4.35 -2.68
C ALA A 70 23.28 2.90 -3.10
N SER A 71 22.29 2.26 -2.48
CA SER A 71 21.91 0.88 -2.82
C SER A 71 21.36 0.75 -4.24
N LEU A 72 20.60 1.73 -4.73
CA LEU A 72 20.11 1.73 -6.11
C LEU A 72 21.25 1.91 -7.11
N ALA A 73 22.17 2.84 -6.84
CA ALA A 73 23.34 3.06 -7.70
C ALA A 73 24.21 1.80 -7.82
N GLU A 74 24.36 1.04 -6.73
CA GLU A 74 25.11 -0.22 -6.76
C GLU A 74 24.39 -1.29 -7.59
N ARG A 75 23.09 -1.48 -7.38
CA ARG A 75 22.29 -2.43 -8.17
C ARG A 75 22.32 -2.09 -9.66
N ASP A 76 22.31 -0.82 -10.03
CA ASP A 76 22.41 -0.38 -11.42
C ASP A 76 23.79 -0.68 -12.03
N ARG A 77 24.87 -0.60 -11.24
CA ARG A 77 26.22 -1.00 -11.68
C ARG A 77 26.32 -2.51 -11.86
N GLU A 78 25.86 -3.27 -10.88
CA GLU A 78 25.83 -4.73 -10.94
C GLU A 78 25.02 -5.20 -12.15
N ALA A 79 23.82 -4.64 -12.36
CA ALA A 79 23.00 -4.97 -13.53
C ALA A 79 23.70 -4.68 -14.85
N LYS A 80 24.47 -3.58 -14.95
CA LYS A 80 25.24 -3.26 -16.17
C LYS A 80 26.42 -4.20 -16.37
N ALA A 81 27.13 -4.58 -15.30
CA ALA A 81 28.25 -5.52 -15.38
C ALA A 81 27.78 -6.93 -15.77
N VAL A 82 26.66 -7.40 -15.21
CA VAL A 82 26.06 -8.69 -15.58
C VAL A 82 25.61 -8.71 -17.05
N VAL A 83 25.10 -7.59 -17.56
CA VAL A 83 24.68 -7.49 -18.97
C VAL A 83 25.88 -7.45 -19.93
N SER A 84 27.02 -6.88 -19.53
CA SER A 84 28.23 -6.84 -20.38
C SER A 84 28.97 -8.17 -20.47
N ASP A 85 28.77 -9.08 -19.52
CA ASP A 85 29.43 -10.40 -19.50
C ASP A 85 28.64 -11.49 -20.29
N VAL A 86 27.52 -11.13 -20.91
CA VAL A 86 26.63 -12.05 -21.67
C VAL A 86 26.81 -11.94 -23.20
N ASP A 87 27.72 -11.07 -23.68
CA ASP A 87 28.16 -10.99 -25.08
C ASP A 87 29.47 -11.78 -25.32
#